data_AF-A0A538QSQ8-F1
#
_entry.id   AF-A0A538QSQ8-F1
#
_cell.length_a   1.000
_cell.length_b   1.000
_cell.length_c   1.000
_cell.angle_alpha   90.00
_cell.angle_beta   90.00
_cell.angle_gamma   90.00
#
_symmetry.space_group_name_H-M   'P 1'
#
loop_
_entity.id
_entity.type
_entity.pdbx_description
1 polymer ?
#
loop_
_entity_poly.entity_id
_entity_poly.type
_entity_poly.pdbx_seq_one_letter_code
_entity_poly.pdbx_strand_id
1 'polypeptide(L)'
;MTVYEMRTYTLHVGKMGEAVKLYTEFGYPALQKGGQDQKLIGYFQADTGTINQLVHLWKFTDDADRRAHWASVFAAPWGPHP
;
A
#
# COMPACT_ATOMS: atom_id res chain seq x y z
N MET A 1 15.13 -8.35 -13.99
CA MET A 1 15.21 -9.17 -12.75
C MET A 1 13.98 -8.83 -11.92
N THR A 2 13.31 -9.83 -11.34
CA THR A 2 12.15 -9.60 -10.47
C THR A 2 12.51 -8.67 -9.32
N VAL A 3 11.62 -7.72 -9.02
CA VAL A 3 11.80 -6.74 -7.95
C VAL A 3 10.74 -6.95 -6.88
N TYR A 4 11.18 -6.89 -5.62
CA TYR A 4 10.29 -6.86 -4.46
C TYR A 4 10.48 -5.51 -3.77
N GLU A 5 9.43 -4.68 -3.74
CA GLU A 5 9.45 -3.39 -3.08
C GLU A 5 8.81 -3.53 -1.69
N MET A 6 9.60 -3.33 -0.64
CA MET A 6 9.11 -3.24 0.74
C MET A 6 9.00 -1.78 1.14
N ARG A 7 7.80 -1.36 1.53
CA ARG A 7 7.51 -0.02 2.00
C ARG A 7 7.16 -0.08 3.47
N THR A 8 7.85 0.72 4.27
CA THR A 8 7.67 0.78 5.73
C THR A 8 7.32 2.20 6.12
N TYR A 9 6.17 2.38 6.77
CA TYR A 9 5.71 3.66 7.28
C TYR A 9 5.67 3.61 8.79
N THR A 10 6.34 4.54 9.45
CA THR A 10 6.20 4.76 10.89
C THR A 10 5.17 5.85 11.10
N LEU A 11 4.08 5.50 11.77
CA LEU A 11 2.97 6.43 12.01
C LEU A 11 3.14 7.15 13.34
N HIS A 12 2.48 8.30 13.45
CA HIS A 12 2.33 8.99 14.72
C HIS A 12 1.59 8.10 15.73
N VAL A 13 1.98 8.22 17.00
CA VAL A 13 1.37 7.45 18.10
C VAL A 13 -0.14 7.68 18.12
N GLY A 14 -0.90 6.58 18.26
CA GLY A 14 -2.37 6.62 18.28
C GLY A 14 -3.04 6.67 16.90
N LYS A 15 -2.28 6.77 15.79
CA LYS A 15 -2.84 6.85 14.42
C LYS A 15 -3.00 5.51 13.70
N MET A 16 -2.55 4.41 14.30
CA MET A 16 -2.64 3.08 13.68
C MET A 16 -4.09 2.68 13.35
N GLY A 17 -5.02 2.85 14.28
CA GLY A 17 -6.42 2.48 14.06
C GLY A 17 -7.07 3.28 12.93
N GLU A 18 -6.79 4.60 12.87
CA GLU A 18 -7.27 5.47 11.80
C GLU A 18 -6.69 5.06 10.44
N ALA A 19 -5.38 4.79 10.38
CA ALA A 19 -4.72 4.36 9.15
C ALA A 19 -5.26 3.02 8.63
N VAL A 20 -5.46 2.03 9.52
CA VAL A 20 -6.05 0.74 9.15
C VAL A 20 -7.48 0.91 8.64
N LYS A 21 -8.28 1.76 9.30
CA LYS A 21 -9.65 2.07 8.87
C LYS A 21 -9.66 2.70 7.48
N LEU A 22 -8.87 3.76 7.26
CA LEU A 22 -8.80 4.45 5.97
C LEU A 22 -8.33 3.54 4.84
N TYR A 23 -7.33 2.70 5.10
CA TYR A 23 -6.87 1.74 4.11
C TYR A 23 -7.93 0.68 3.78
N THR A 24 -8.63 0.16 4.79
CA THR A 24 -9.65 -0.88 4.60
C THR A 24 -10.88 -0.34 3.87
N GLU A 25 -11.34 0.87 4.23
CA GLU A 25 -12.58 1.44 3.68
C GLU A 25 -12.38 2.14 2.34
N PHE A 26 -11.21 2.73 2.08
CA PHE A 26 -10.97 3.57 0.90
C PHE A 26 -9.76 3.12 0.08
N GLY A 27 -8.60 2.94 0.72
CA GLY A 27 -7.34 2.69 0.04
C GLY A 27 -7.33 1.39 -0.76
N TYR A 28 -7.62 0.26 -0.11
CA TYR A 28 -7.62 -1.05 -0.74
C TYR A 28 -8.74 -1.21 -1.79
N PRO A 29 -10.00 -0.80 -1.54
CA PRO A 29 -11.03 -0.81 -2.58
C PRO A 29 -10.66 0.01 -3.83
N ALA A 30 -9.98 1.15 -3.67
CA ALA A 30 -9.48 1.92 -4.80
C ALA A 30 -8.42 1.15 -5.62
N LEU A 31 -7.47 0.50 -4.94
CA LEU A 31 -6.46 -0.34 -5.58
C LEU A 31 -7.08 -1.55 -6.31
N GLN A 32 -8.10 -2.19 -5.72
CA GLN A 32 -8.81 -3.30 -6.35
C GLN A 32 -9.57 -2.85 -7.60
N LYS A 33 -10.25 -1.70 -7.51
CA LYS A 33 -11.00 -1.14 -8.65
C LYS A 33 -10.10 -0.82 -9.84
N GLY A 34 -8.88 -0.35 -9.60
CA GLY A 34 -7.89 -0.10 -10.66
C GLY A 34 -7.00 -1.30 -11.00
N GLY A 35 -7.23 -2.47 -10.40
CA GLY A 35 -6.45 -3.69 -10.62
C GLY A 35 -5.00 -3.62 -10.14
N GLN A 36 -4.66 -2.62 -9.32
CA GLN A 36 -3.31 -2.43 -8.79
C GLN A 36 -3.00 -3.40 -7.64
N ASP A 37 -4.03 -3.90 -6.96
CA ASP A 37 -3.92 -4.93 -5.91
C ASP A 37 -3.20 -6.21 -6.39
N GLN A 38 -3.22 -6.51 -7.69
CA GLN A 38 -2.54 -7.68 -8.27
C GLN A 38 -1.03 -7.73 -8.02
N LYS A 39 -0.40 -6.58 -7.76
CA LYS A 39 1.05 -6.49 -7.45
C LYS A 39 1.33 -6.57 -5.95
N LEU A 40 0.31 -6.47 -5.10
CA LEU A 40 0.44 -6.49 -3.65
C LEU A 40 0.58 -7.95 -3.16
N ILE A 41 1.65 -8.23 -2.44
CA ILE A 41 1.86 -9.52 -1.77
C ILE A 41 1.19 -9.53 -0.40
N GLY A 42 1.29 -8.41 0.32
CA GLY A 42 0.70 -8.30 1.65
C GLY A 42 0.85 -6.90 2.23
N TYR A 43 -0.06 -6.61 3.15
CA TYR A 43 -0.11 -5.37 3.91
C TYR A 43 -0.24 -5.75 5.39
N PHE A 44 0.71 -5.30 6.21
CA PHE A 44 0.94 -5.78 7.55
C PHE A 44 1.00 -4.62 8.53
N GLN A 45 0.50 -4.85 9.74
CA GLN A 45 0.71 -4.00 10.90
C GLN A 45 1.68 -4.71 11.86
N ALA A 46 2.65 -3.97 12.39
CA ALA A 46 3.53 -4.49 13.43
C ALA A 46 2.75 -4.67 14.75
N ASP A 47 2.72 -5.90 15.25
CA ASP A 47 2.15 -6.27 16.56
C ASP A 47 3.23 -6.30 17.67
N THR A 48 4.44 -6.71 17.31
CA THR A 48 5.61 -6.73 18.20
C THR A 48 6.83 -6.09 17.53
N GLY A 49 7.86 -5.75 18.31
CA GLY A 49 9.05 -5.05 17.81
C GLY A 49 8.82 -3.54 17.66
N THR A 50 9.10 -2.98 16.47
CA THR A 50 8.87 -1.55 16.20
C THR A 50 7.39 -1.27 15.99
N ILE A 51 6.69 -1.01 17.08
CA ILE A 51 5.26 -0.67 17.08
C ILE A 51 4.98 0.65 16.33
N ASN A 52 3.71 0.83 15.91
CA ASN A 52 3.25 1.93 15.05
C ASN A 52 3.81 1.90 13.62
N GLN A 53 4.05 0.71 13.07
CA GLN A 53 4.50 0.55 11.68
C GLN A 53 3.49 -0.18 10.81
N LEU A 54 3.36 0.30 9.58
CA LEU A 54 2.76 -0.41 8.46
C LEU A 54 3.86 -0.88 7.52
N VAL A 55 3.80 -2.14 7.11
CA VAL A 55 4.70 -2.72 6.12
C VAL A 55 3.88 -3.29 4.99
N HIS A 56 4.24 -2.97 3.76
CA HIS A 56 3.56 -3.52 2.59
C HIS A 56 4.58 -3.93 1.53
N LEU A 57 4.37 -5.12 0.99
CA LEU A 57 5.29 -5.80 0.08
C LEU A 57 4.66 -5.94 -1.29
N TRP A 58 5.39 -5.55 -2.33
CA TRP A 58 4.93 -5.55 -3.71
C TRP A 58 5.89 -6.34 -4.59
N LYS A 59 5.35 -7.05 -5.60
CA LYS A 59 6.14 -7.82 -6.57
C LYS A 59 5.98 -7.24 -7.98
N PHE A 60 7.10 -7.04 -8.65
CA PHE A 60 7.17 -6.56 -10.02
C PHE A 60 8.08 -7.46 -10.86
N THR A 61 7.81 -7.55 -12.16
CA THR A 61 8.65 -8.34 -13.09
C THR A 61 10.03 -7.72 -13.27
N ASP A 62 10.10 -6.39 -13.23
CA ASP A 62 11.31 -5.55 -13.26
C ASP A 62 11.01 -4.11 -12.77
N ASP A 63 11.99 -3.20 -12.88
CA ASP A 63 11.82 -1.79 -12.49
C ASP A 63 10.87 -1.01 -13.42
N ALA A 64 10.75 -1.37 -14.71
CA ALA A 64 9.83 -0.70 -15.62
C ALA A 64 8.38 -0.98 -15.22
N ASP A 65 8.06 -2.23 -14.89
CA ASP A 65 6.75 -2.64 -14.33
C ASP A 65 6.44 -1.92 -13.02
N ARG A 66 7.44 -1.80 -12.12
CA ARG A 66 7.32 -1.05 -10.86
C ARG A 66 6.96 0.42 -11.08
N ARG A 67 7.66 1.10 -11.99
CA ARG A 67 7.39 2.52 -12.31
C ARG A 67 6.02 2.70 -12.97
N ALA A 68 5.64 1.82 -13.89
CA ALA A 68 4.35 1.85 -14.54
C ALA A 68 3.19 1.65 -13.55
N HIS A 69 3.35 0.70 -12.61
CA HIS A 69 2.39 0.48 -11.54
C HIS A 69 2.15 1.74 -10.71
N TRP A 70 3.21 2.36 -10.18
CA TRP A 70 3.05 3.57 -9.36
C TRP A 70 2.50 4.75 -10.16
N ALA A 71 2.89 4.92 -11.42
CA ALA A 71 2.30 5.93 -12.30
C ALA A 71 0.78 5.71 -12.48
N SER A 72 0.35 4.46 -12.65
CA SER A 72 -1.06 4.06 -12.70
C SER A 72 -1.80 4.39 -11.39
N VAL A 73 -1.20 4.07 -10.24
CA VAL A 73 -1.77 4.38 -8.91
C VAL A 73 -1.98 5.90 -8.76
N PHE A 74 -1.00 6.72 -9.13
CA PHE A 74 -1.13 8.18 -9.01
C PHE A 74 -2.07 8.82 -10.04
N ALA A 75 -2.25 8.21 -11.21
CA ALA A 75 -3.17 8.69 -12.23
C ALA A 75 -4.63 8.24 -11.99
N ALA A 76 -4.85 7.20 -11.19
CA ALA A 76 -6.17 6.68 -10.91
C ALA A 76 -7.03 7.74 -10.19
N PRO A 77 -8.31 7.90 -10.57
CA PRO A 77 -9.21 8.77 -9.84
C PRO A 77 -9.45 8.18 -8.46
N TRP A 78 -8.84 8.80 -7.46
CA TRP A 78 -9.11 8.53 -6.06
C TRP A 78 -10.56 8.93 -5.80
N GLY A 79 -11.35 8.02 -5.21
CA GLY A 79 -12.72 8.31 -4.81
C GLY A 79 -12.80 9.50 -3.84
N PRO A 80 -13.98 9.85 -3.32
CA PRO A 80 -14.10 10.95 -2.36
C PRO A 80 -13.12 10.74 -1.21
N HIS A 81 -12.21 11.71 -1.02
CA HIS A 81 -11.37 11.77 0.17
C HIS A 81 -12.26 12.11 1.38
N PRO A 82 -12.13 11.41 2.52
CA PRO A 82 -12.77 11.81 3.76
C PRO A 82 -12.27 13.16 4.26
#